data_AF-A0A6G2DWZ7-F1
#
_entry.id   AF-A0A6G2DWZ7-F1
#
_cell.length_a   1.000
_cell.length_b   1.000
_cell.length_c   1.000
_cell.angle_alpha   90.00
_cell.angle_beta   90.00
_cell.angle_gamma   90.00
#
_symmetry.space_group_name_H-M   'P 1'
#
loop_
_entity.id
_entity.type
_entity.pdbx_description
1 polymer ?
#
loop_
_entity_poly.entity_id
_entity_poly.type
_entity_poly.pdbx_seq_one_letter_code
_entity_poly.pdbx_strand_id
1 'polypeptide(L)'
;EEVAADHYASRELLFHFIVTNISFHVKEVPDYIDVTDKTAVRSFMKQVIDKELSEKKELLNQHDLYEQFLRLSLLKAIDDNWVEQVDYLQQLSMAIGGQSASQKNPIVEYYQEAYAGFEAMKEQIRADMVRNLLM
;
A
#
# COMPACT_ATOMS: atom_id res chain seq x y z
N GLU A 1 -1.66 8.63 11.27
CA GLU A 1 -1.82 7.53 12.26
C GLU A 1 -3.26 7.30 12.73
N GLU A 2 -4.16 8.29 12.75
CA GLU A 2 -5.56 8.07 13.16
C GLU A 2 -6.42 7.34 12.12
N VAL A 3 -6.23 7.60 10.82
CA VAL A 3 -7.07 7.01 9.73
C VAL A 3 -6.95 5.48 9.65
N ALA A 4 -5.83 4.90 10.07
CA ALA A 4 -5.66 3.45 10.04
C ALA A 4 -6.46 2.73 11.14
N ALA A 5 -6.72 3.39 12.28
CA ALA A 5 -7.35 2.76 13.44
C ALA A 5 -8.83 2.41 13.22
N ASP A 6 -9.50 3.09 12.28
CA ASP A 6 -10.90 2.84 11.98
C ASP A 6 -11.12 1.52 11.22
N HIS A 7 -10.16 1.07 10.42
CA HIS A 7 -10.30 -0.12 9.56
C HIS A 7 -10.30 -1.45 10.32
N TYR A 8 -10.00 -1.45 11.63
CA TYR A 8 -10.01 -2.64 12.48
C TYR A 8 -10.56 -2.33 13.88
N ALA A 9 -11.36 -1.27 14.00
CA ALA A 9 -12.01 -0.87 15.26
C ALA A 9 -13.05 -1.87 15.75
N SER A 10 -13.54 -2.76 14.88
CA SER A 10 -14.42 -3.87 15.21
C SER A 10 -13.89 -5.16 14.61
N ARG A 11 -14.38 -6.30 15.12
CA ARG A 11 -14.02 -7.62 14.60
C ARG A 11 -14.43 -7.80 13.14
N GLU A 12 -15.58 -7.28 12.75
CA GLU A 12 -16.08 -7.30 11.37
C GLU A 12 -15.18 -6.48 10.44
N LEU A 13 -14.74 -5.30 10.89
CA LEU A 13 -13.84 -4.43 10.14
C LEU A 13 -12.45 -5.07 10.00
N LEU A 14 -11.91 -5.63 11.08
CA LEU A 14 -10.65 -6.36 11.05
C LEU A 14 -10.72 -7.56 10.10
N PHE A 15 -11.81 -8.34 10.16
CA PHE A 15 -12.02 -9.46 9.25
C PHE A 15 -12.06 -8.99 7.79
N HIS A 16 -12.85 -7.96 7.49
CA HIS A 16 -12.94 -7.39 6.15
C HIS A 16 -11.58 -6.88 5.66
N PHE A 17 -10.83 -6.19 6.52
CA PHE A 17 -9.49 -5.70 6.22
C PHE A 17 -8.54 -6.84 5.86
N ILE A 18 -8.52 -7.92 6.65
CA ILE A 18 -7.68 -9.09 6.42
C ILE A 18 -8.05 -9.74 5.08
N VAL A 19 -9.33 -9.98 4.82
CA VAL A 19 -9.76 -10.65 3.58
C VAL A 19 -9.49 -9.81 2.34
N THR A 20 -9.58 -8.49 2.46
CA THR A 20 -9.40 -7.58 1.33
C THR A 20 -7.93 -7.28 1.01
N ASN A 21 -7.04 -7.34 2.01
CA ASN A 21 -5.66 -6.87 1.88
C ASN A 21 -4.58 -7.91 2.19
N ILE A 22 -4.93 -9.00 2.89
CA ILE A 22 -3.94 -9.95 3.41
C ILE A 22 -4.21 -11.37 2.88
N SER A 23 -5.41 -11.91 3.09
CA SER A 23 -5.72 -13.30 2.73
C SER A 23 -7.19 -13.61 2.64
N PHE A 24 -7.58 -14.23 1.53
CA PHE A 24 -8.90 -14.79 1.31
C PHE A 24 -9.17 -16.10 2.06
N HIS A 25 -8.15 -16.74 2.64
CA HIS A 25 -8.27 -18.04 3.32
C HIS A 25 -8.70 -17.90 4.79
N VAL A 26 -8.62 -16.70 5.35
CA VAL A 26 -9.09 -16.44 6.72
C VAL A 26 -10.61 -16.51 6.74
N LYS A 27 -11.15 -17.43 7.56
CA LYS A 27 -12.60 -17.66 7.68
C LYS A 27 -13.26 -16.83 8.77
N GLU A 28 -12.52 -16.54 9.82
CA GLU A 28 -12.98 -15.76 10.96
C GLU A 28 -11.80 -15.18 11.73
N VAL A 29 -12.06 -14.10 12.47
CA VAL A 29 -11.13 -13.57 13.47
C VAL A 29 -11.42 -14.30 14.79
N PRO A 30 -10.44 -15.01 15.38
CA PRO A 30 -10.66 -15.76 16.60
C PRO A 30 -11.23 -14.93 17.77
N ASP A 31 -12.12 -15.55 18.56
CA ASP A 31 -12.84 -14.89 19.65
C ASP A 31 -11.95 -14.33 20.76
N TYR A 32 -10.78 -14.93 20.96
CA TYR A 32 -9.82 -14.52 21.99
C TYR A 32 -9.06 -13.23 21.65
N ILE A 33 -9.18 -12.73 20.41
CA ILE A 33 -8.51 -11.51 20.00
C ILE A 33 -9.31 -10.31 20.47
N ASP A 34 -8.70 -9.54 21.37
CA ASP A 34 -9.18 -8.23 21.75
C ASP A 34 -8.86 -7.22 20.64
N VAL A 35 -9.89 -6.77 19.94
CA VAL A 35 -9.77 -5.79 18.85
C VAL A 35 -9.48 -4.38 19.34
N THR A 36 -9.65 -4.11 20.64
CA THR A 36 -9.30 -2.82 21.25
C THR A 36 -7.81 -2.73 21.57
N ASP A 37 -7.15 -3.88 21.77
CA ASP A 37 -5.70 -3.94 21.94
C ASP A 37 -4.99 -3.96 20.57
N LYS A 38 -4.44 -2.80 20.20
CA LYS A 38 -3.64 -2.63 18.97
C LYS A 38 -2.46 -3.60 18.90
N THR A 39 -1.87 -3.99 20.03
CA THR A 39 -0.75 -4.94 20.06
C THR A 39 -1.22 -6.34 19.69
N ALA A 40 -2.33 -6.78 20.25
CA ALA A 40 -2.94 -8.08 19.94
C ALA A 40 -3.35 -8.15 18.47
N VAL A 41 -4.03 -7.12 17.96
CA VAL A 41 -4.44 -7.04 16.54
C VAL A 41 -3.22 -7.08 15.62
N ARG A 42 -2.16 -6.32 15.93
CA ARG A 42 -0.91 -6.34 15.15
C ARG A 42 -0.24 -7.71 15.16
N SER A 43 -0.19 -8.37 16.32
CA SER A 43 0.39 -9.71 16.44
C SER A 43 -0.38 -10.72 15.59
N PHE A 44 -1.71 -10.68 15.64
CA PHE A 44 -2.55 -11.55 14.83
C PHE A 44 -2.37 -11.30 13.33
N MET A 45 -2.44 -10.05 12.88
CA MET A 45 -2.22 -9.72 11.46
C MET A 45 -0.85 -10.22 10.99
N LYS A 46 0.19 -10.08 11.81
CA LYS A 46 1.52 -10.60 11.49
C LYS A 46 1.52 -12.12 11.34
N GLN A 47 0.84 -12.86 12.23
CA GLN A 47 0.73 -14.32 12.11
C GLN A 47 0.03 -14.74 10.81
N VAL A 48 -1.04 -14.03 10.43
CA VAL A 48 -1.74 -14.29 9.16
C VAL A 48 -0.81 -14.02 7.97
N ILE A 49 -0.11 -12.88 7.97
CA ILE A 49 0.87 -12.52 6.92
C ILE A 49 1.98 -13.56 6.81
N ASP A 50 2.59 -13.94 7.93
CA ASP A 50 3.71 -14.89 7.96
C ASP A 50 3.28 -16.27 7.43
N LYS A 51 2.04 -16.69 7.74
CA LYS A 51 1.47 -17.92 7.23
C LYS A 51 1.28 -17.86 5.71
N GLU A 52 0.65 -16.83 5.20
CA GLU A 52 0.37 -16.69 3.75
C GLU A 52 1.65 -16.60 2.92
N LEU A 53 2.62 -15.82 3.38
CA LEU A 53 3.92 -15.73 2.71
C LEU A 53 4.66 -17.07 2.73
N SER A 54 4.54 -17.84 3.81
CA SER A 54 5.15 -19.18 3.89
C SER A 54 4.50 -20.16 2.94
N GLU A 55 3.16 -20.18 2.86
CA GLU A 55 2.42 -21.03 1.93
C GLU A 55 2.74 -20.66 0.46
N LYS A 56 2.76 -19.36 0.12
CA LYS A 56 3.20 -18.89 -1.21
C LYS A 56 4.64 -19.30 -1.51
N LYS A 57 5.53 -19.19 -0.54
CA LYS A 57 6.94 -19.58 -0.68
C LYS A 57 7.10 -21.07 -0.93
N GLU A 58 6.42 -21.91 -0.15
CA GLU A 58 6.46 -23.36 -0.32
C GLU A 58 5.94 -23.78 -1.70
N LEU A 59 4.83 -23.19 -2.15
CA LEU A 59 4.25 -23.46 -3.47
C LEU A 59 5.19 -23.04 -4.61
N LEU A 60 5.73 -21.82 -4.55
CA LEU A 60 6.54 -21.26 -5.65
C LEU A 60 7.96 -21.84 -5.71
N ASN A 61 8.52 -22.25 -4.57
CA ASN A 61 9.83 -22.93 -4.53
C ASN A 61 9.80 -24.30 -5.20
N GLN A 62 8.65 -24.98 -5.27
CA GLN A 62 8.51 -26.23 -6.03
C GLN A 62 8.79 -26.03 -7.53
N HIS A 63 8.76 -24.79 -8.00
CA HIS A 63 8.95 -24.40 -9.39
C HIS A 63 10.12 -23.41 -9.59
N ASP A 64 10.93 -23.14 -8.57
CA ASP A 64 12.00 -22.12 -8.58
C ASP A 64 11.51 -20.70 -8.94
N LEU A 65 10.24 -20.37 -8.65
CA LEU A 65 9.61 -19.10 -9.03
C LEU A 65 9.58 -18.05 -7.92
N TYR A 66 9.91 -18.40 -6.68
CA TYR A 66 9.70 -17.50 -5.53
C TYR A 66 10.48 -16.18 -5.65
N GLU A 67 11.76 -16.23 -6.07
CA GLU A 67 12.55 -15.01 -6.25
C GLU A 67 11.99 -14.12 -7.36
N GLN A 68 11.56 -14.72 -8.47
CA GLN A 68 10.96 -14.01 -9.58
C GLN A 68 9.65 -13.33 -9.16
N PHE A 69 8.83 -14.02 -8.37
CA PHE A 69 7.60 -13.47 -7.80
C PHE A 69 7.88 -12.23 -6.93
N LEU A 70 8.85 -12.29 -6.03
CA LEU A 70 9.22 -11.13 -5.19
C LEU A 70 9.65 -9.95 -6.06
N ARG A 71 10.53 -10.21 -7.05
CA ARG A 71 11.04 -9.17 -7.95
C ARG A 71 9.91 -8.54 -8.77
N LEU A 72 9.03 -9.35 -9.34
CA LEU A 72 7.91 -8.87 -10.14
C LEU A 72 6.92 -8.06 -9.31
N SER A 73 6.61 -8.51 -8.09
CA SER A 73 5.71 -7.81 -7.16
C SER A 73 6.21 -6.41 -6.82
N LEU A 74 7.53 -6.27 -6.59
CA LEU A 74 8.18 -5.00 -6.29
C LEU A 74 8.24 -4.08 -7.52
N LEU A 75 8.70 -4.60 -8.66
CA LEU A 75 8.83 -3.83 -9.89
C LEU A 75 7.48 -3.33 -10.38
N LYS A 76 6.46 -4.18 -10.35
CA LYS A 76 5.10 -3.81 -10.74
C LYS A 76 4.57 -2.63 -9.91
N ALA A 77 4.77 -2.64 -8.59
CA ALA A 77 4.34 -1.53 -7.73
C ALA A 77 5.04 -0.22 -8.09
N ILE A 78 6.35 -0.27 -8.41
CA ILE A 78 7.11 0.91 -8.83
C ILE A 78 6.63 1.42 -10.20
N ASP A 79 6.48 0.53 -11.17
CA ASP A 79 6.10 0.88 -12.54
C ASP A 79 4.70 1.51 -12.59
N ASP A 80 3.73 0.89 -11.92
CA ASP A 80 2.35 1.37 -11.90
C ASP A 80 2.27 2.77 -11.25
N ASN A 81 2.95 2.98 -10.12
CA ASN A 81 2.98 4.28 -9.43
C ASN A 81 3.76 5.35 -10.21
N TRP A 82 4.83 4.97 -10.91
CA TRP A 82 5.62 5.92 -11.69
C TRP A 82 4.81 6.49 -12.87
N VAL A 83 4.00 5.66 -13.53
CA VAL A 83 3.10 6.12 -14.60
C VAL A 83 2.12 7.16 -14.06
N GLU A 84 1.49 6.90 -12.92
CA GLU A 84 0.57 7.85 -12.27
C GLU A 84 1.28 9.15 -11.88
N GLN A 85 2.51 9.09 -11.37
CA GLN A 85 3.29 10.27 -11.02
C GLN A 85 3.67 11.11 -12.24
N VAL A 86 4.00 10.48 -13.38
CA VAL A 86 4.29 11.20 -14.62
C VAL A 86 3.03 11.94 -15.10
N ASP A 87 1.88 11.28 -15.09
CA ASP A 87 0.60 11.89 -15.46
C ASP A 87 0.24 13.05 -14.52
N TYR A 88 0.48 12.88 -13.22
CA TYR A 88 0.30 13.92 -12.21
C TYR A 88 1.16 15.16 -12.52
N LEU A 89 2.46 14.98 -12.78
CA LEU A 89 3.38 16.08 -13.08
C LEU A 89 2.99 16.83 -14.36
N GLN A 90 2.47 16.11 -15.37
CA GLN A 90 1.96 16.73 -16.60
C GLN A 90 0.76 17.63 -16.30
N GLN A 91 -0.21 17.14 -15.53
CA GLN A 91 -1.39 17.92 -15.12
C GLN A 91 -1.01 19.13 -14.28
N LEU A 92 -0.07 18.95 -13.34
CA LEU A 92 0.46 20.02 -12.50
C LEU A 92 1.10 21.15 -13.34
N SER A 93 1.92 20.77 -14.33
CA SER A 93 2.54 21.72 -15.25
C SER A 93 1.51 22.51 -16.06
N MET A 94 0.47 21.86 -16.58
CA MET A 94 -0.62 22.52 -17.30
C MET A 94 -1.40 23.50 -16.41
N ALA A 95 -1.70 23.10 -15.17
CA ALA A 95 -2.43 23.94 -14.23
C ALA A 95 -1.67 25.23 -13.87
N ILE A 96 -0.35 25.12 -13.66
CA ILE A 96 0.52 26.25 -13.32
C ILE A 96 0.68 27.21 -14.52
N GLY A 97 0.74 26.67 -15.75
CA GLY A 97 0.76 27.48 -16.97
C GLY A 97 -0.50 28.36 -17.16
N GLY A 98 -1.63 27.98 -16.58
CA GLY A 98 -2.87 28.74 -16.58
C GLY A 98 -2.95 29.87 -15.54
N GLN A 99 -2.06 29.91 -14.55
CA GLN A 99 -2.10 30.84 -13.42
C GLN A 99 -1.23 32.10 -13.60
N SER A 100 -1.16 32.65 -14.81
CA SER A 100 -0.33 33.82 -15.15
C SER A 100 -0.63 35.11 -14.36
N ALA A 101 -1.67 35.13 -13.51
CA ALA A 101 -2.06 36.26 -12.68
C ALA A 101 -1.68 36.15 -11.18
N SER A 102 -1.01 35.08 -10.73
CA SER A 102 -0.62 34.92 -9.32
C SER A 102 0.70 35.66 -8.99
N GLN A 103 0.82 36.22 -7.79
CA GLN A 103 2.03 36.92 -7.31
C GLN A 103 3.18 35.95 -6.94
N LYS A 104 2.89 34.67 -6.79
CA LYS A 104 3.89 33.65 -6.43
C LYS A 104 4.62 33.14 -7.66
N ASN A 105 5.89 32.76 -7.49
CA ASN A 105 6.71 32.24 -8.58
C ASN A 105 6.19 30.85 -9.01
N PRO A 106 5.63 30.69 -10.22
CA PRO A 106 5.01 29.45 -10.68
C PRO A 106 5.95 28.24 -10.65
N ILE A 107 7.25 28.48 -10.86
CA ILE A 107 8.28 27.43 -10.84
C ILE A 107 8.47 26.90 -9.41
N VAL A 108 8.47 27.78 -8.41
CA VAL A 108 8.65 27.39 -7.00
C VAL A 108 7.46 26.54 -6.54
N GLU A 109 6.24 26.93 -6.90
CA GLU A 109 5.04 26.17 -6.59
C GLU A 109 5.05 24.79 -7.25
N TYR A 110 5.44 24.71 -8.53
CA TYR A 110 5.59 23.43 -9.23
C TYR A 110 6.52 22.48 -8.46
N TYR A 111 7.71 22.94 -8.06
CA TYR A 111 8.67 22.08 -7.37
C TYR A 111 8.19 21.65 -5.99
N GLN A 112 7.53 22.53 -5.23
CA GLN A 112 6.98 22.18 -3.92
C GLN A 112 5.92 21.09 -4.05
N GLU A 113 4.99 21.26 -4.99
CA GLU A 113 3.89 20.34 -5.20
C GLU A 113 4.36 19.01 -5.83
N ALA A 114 5.30 19.07 -6.78
CA ALA A 114 5.94 17.90 -7.36
C ALA A 114 6.68 17.05 -6.31
N TYR A 115 7.37 17.71 -5.38
CA TYR A 115 8.07 17.03 -4.29
C TYR A 115 7.10 16.37 -3.31
N ALA A 116 6.00 17.06 -2.96
CA ALA A 116 4.95 16.47 -2.13
C ALA A 116 4.34 15.24 -2.79
N GLY A 117 4.04 15.31 -4.10
CA GLY A 117 3.55 14.17 -4.89
C GLY A 117 4.55 13.00 -4.92
N PHE A 118 5.85 13.30 -5.04
CA PHE A 118 6.89 12.26 -5.00
C PHE A 118 6.96 11.52 -3.65
N GLU A 119 6.87 12.24 -2.53
CA GLU A 119 6.83 11.59 -1.22
C GLU A 119 5.55 10.76 -1.01
N ALA A 120 4.40 11.25 -1.50
CA ALA A 120 3.16 10.48 -1.50
C ALA A 120 3.27 9.20 -2.35
N MET A 121 3.85 9.29 -3.56
CA MET A 121 4.12 8.14 -4.43
C MET A 121 5.00 7.10 -3.73
N LYS A 122 6.02 7.52 -2.97
CA LYS A 122 6.87 6.56 -2.23
C LYS A 122 6.08 5.80 -1.16
N GLU A 123 5.17 6.44 -0.45
CA GLU A 123 4.31 5.75 0.53
C GLU A 123 3.37 4.77 -0.17
N GLN A 124 2.78 5.18 -1.30
CA GLN A 124 1.88 4.33 -2.09
C GLN A 124 2.60 3.11 -2.66
N ILE A 125 3.82 3.27 -3.21
CA ILE A 125 4.66 2.17 -3.68
C ILE A 125 4.85 1.13 -2.57
N ARG A 126 5.15 1.55 -1.33
CA ARG A 126 5.35 0.59 -0.23
C ARG A 126 4.07 -0.18 0.10
N ALA A 127 2.92 0.48 0.07
CA ALA A 127 1.63 -0.17 0.29
C ALA A 127 1.33 -1.19 -0.83
N ASP A 128 1.55 -0.81 -2.10
CA ASP A 128 1.31 -1.68 -3.25
C ASP A 128 2.29 -2.85 -3.33
N MET A 129 3.54 -2.67 -2.90
CA MET A 129 4.50 -3.76 -2.75
C MET A 129 3.98 -4.84 -1.79
N VAL A 130 3.50 -4.42 -0.61
CA VAL A 130 2.93 -5.34 0.38
C VAL A 130 1.67 -6.00 -0.18
N ARG A 131 0.82 -5.23 -0.86
CA ARG A 131 -0.39 -5.76 -1.49
C ARG A 131 -0.08 -6.83 -2.54
N ASN A 132 0.85 -6.57 -3.46
CA ASN A 132 1.25 -7.52 -4.51
C ASN A 132 1.86 -8.81 -3.93
N LEU A 133 2.52 -8.72 -2.76
CA LEU A 133 3.06 -9.90 -2.08
C LEU A 133 1.96 -10.74 -1.45
N LEU A 134 0.95 -10.11 -0.86
CA LEU A 134 -0.10 -10.78 -0.08
C LEU A 134 -1.28 -11.25 -0.95
N MET A 135 -1.67 -10.47 -1.96
CA MET A 135 -2.76 -10.78 -2.88
C MET A 135 -2.21 -11.30 -4.20
#